data_AF-A0A7C7NS58-F1
#
_entry.id   AF-A0A7C7NS58-F1
#
_cell.length_a   1.000
_cell.length_b   1.000
_cell.length_c   1.000
_cell.angle_alpha   90.00
_cell.angle_beta   90.00
_cell.angle_gamma   90.00
#
_symmetry.space_group_name_H-M   'P 1'
#
loop_
_entity.id
_entity.type
_entity.pdbx_description
1 polymer ?
#
loop_
_entity_poly.entity_id
_entity_poly.type
_entity_poly.pdbx_seq_one_letter_code
_entity_poly.pdbx_strand_id
1 'polypeptide(L)'
;MPVFKISSSDLTNKPFIKHIAKFGKPIILSTGASHLYEVQEAISWIEEEGTPFALLHCVLNYPTPDENANLGMILGLKKAFPNTIIGYSDHTLPKDMTTLETATLLGSLILEKHFTHDKSLPGNDHYHAMDKEDLKLFLEKIEKRFQLLGNFSVTALKDEEPARQNARRSLIAKRDIPKGKTISKDDLTFKRPAHGISPKFIDEVVGKTALVDISEDTILQWNMLS
;
A
#
# COMPACT_ATOMS: atom_id res chain seq x y z
N MET A 1 -12.83 -16.33 -26.71
CA MET A 1 -12.12 -16.06 -25.43
C MET A 1 -11.97 -14.56 -25.24
N PRO A 2 -12.22 -14.01 -24.04
CA PRO A 2 -12.11 -12.56 -23.78
C PRO A 2 -10.67 -12.10 -23.51
N VAL A 3 -9.77 -13.00 -23.12
CA VAL A 3 -8.37 -12.75 -22.77
C VAL A 3 -7.54 -13.98 -23.16
N PHE A 4 -6.26 -13.80 -23.48
CA PHE A 4 -5.29 -14.88 -23.67
C PHE A 4 -4.23 -14.86 -22.57
N LYS A 5 -3.90 -16.04 -22.03
CA LYS A 5 -2.79 -16.24 -21.10
C LYS A 5 -1.60 -16.82 -21.89
N ILE A 6 -0.42 -16.24 -21.73
CA ILE A 6 0.83 -16.77 -22.29
C ILE A 6 1.72 -17.22 -21.13
N SER A 7 2.15 -18.48 -21.16
CA SER A 7 3.01 -19.09 -20.15
C SER A 7 4.41 -18.46 -20.14
N SER A 8 5.11 -18.51 -19.00
CA SER A 8 6.53 -18.14 -18.93
C SER A 8 7.39 -18.94 -19.91
N SER A 9 7.02 -20.20 -20.19
CA SER A 9 7.71 -21.06 -21.16
C SER A 9 7.67 -20.55 -22.60
N ASP A 10 6.69 -19.69 -22.91
CA ASP A 10 6.49 -19.11 -24.23
C ASP A 10 6.93 -17.64 -24.31
N LEU A 11 7.55 -17.08 -23.25
CA LEU A 11 7.94 -15.67 -23.21
C LEU A 11 8.84 -15.30 -24.41
N THR A 12 9.78 -16.17 -24.77
CA THR A 12 10.72 -15.94 -25.88
C THR A 12 10.20 -16.47 -27.23
N ASN A 13 8.96 -16.99 -27.27
CA ASN A 13 8.34 -17.56 -28.46
C ASN A 13 7.68 -16.48 -29.33
N LYS A 14 8.50 -15.65 -29.99
CA LYS A 14 8.04 -14.53 -30.83
C LYS A 14 6.94 -14.90 -31.83
N PRO A 15 7.05 -15.98 -32.64
CA PRO A 15 5.99 -16.32 -33.59
C PRO A 15 4.64 -16.59 -32.91
N PHE A 16 4.64 -17.26 -31.76
CA PHE A 16 3.43 -17.54 -30.99
C PHE A 16 2.84 -16.27 -30.40
N ILE A 17 3.65 -15.43 -29.74
CA ILE A 17 3.19 -14.17 -29.14
C ILE A 17 2.56 -13.26 -30.21
N LYS A 18 3.22 -13.07 -31.36
CA LYS A 18 2.66 -12.26 -32.46
C LYS A 18 1.36 -12.86 -33.02
N HIS A 19 1.26 -14.19 -33.11
CA HIS A 19 0.02 -14.83 -33.53
C HIS A 19 -1.12 -14.56 -32.55
N ILE A 20 -0.89 -14.68 -31.25
CA ILE A 20 -1.88 -14.40 -30.20
C ILE A 20 -2.26 -12.90 -30.17
N ALA A 21 -1.29 -12.00 -30.30
CA ALA A 21 -1.52 -10.56 -30.27
C ALA A 21 -2.41 -10.06 -31.42
N LYS A 22 -2.34 -10.68 -32.60
CA LYS A 22 -3.19 -10.33 -33.77
C LYS A 22 -4.69 -10.52 -33.56
N PHE A 23 -5.10 -11.30 -32.57
CA PHE A 23 -6.52 -11.43 -32.23
C PHE A 23 -7.09 -10.17 -31.54
N GLY A 24 -6.24 -9.21 -31.15
CA GLY A 24 -6.66 -7.94 -30.55
C GLY A 24 -7.36 -8.11 -29.19
N LYS A 25 -7.11 -9.23 -28.50
CA LYS A 25 -7.65 -9.51 -27.15
C LYS A 25 -6.56 -9.27 -26.11
N PRO A 26 -6.90 -8.77 -24.91
CA PRO A 26 -5.91 -8.59 -23.84
C PRO A 26 -5.08 -9.85 -23.58
N ILE A 27 -3.79 -9.64 -23.28
CA ILE A 27 -2.84 -10.71 -22.97
C ILE A 27 -2.42 -10.64 -21.50
N ILE A 28 -2.36 -11.77 -20.82
CA ILE A 28 -1.71 -11.92 -19.51
C ILE A 28 -0.44 -12.74 -19.71
N LEU A 29 0.72 -12.11 -19.57
CA LEU A 29 2.03 -12.71 -19.83
C LEU A 29 2.74 -13.04 -18.50
N SER A 30 3.05 -14.31 -18.24
CA SER A 30 3.90 -14.66 -17.09
C SER A 30 5.36 -14.48 -17.45
N THR A 31 6.17 -14.07 -16.47
CA THR A 31 7.57 -13.63 -16.66
C THR A 31 8.58 -14.48 -15.90
N GLY A 32 8.20 -15.72 -15.54
CA GLY A 32 9.07 -16.61 -14.77
C GLY A 32 10.30 -17.06 -15.55
N ALA A 33 11.39 -17.35 -14.84
CA ALA A 33 12.67 -17.79 -15.42
C ALA A 33 13.21 -16.87 -16.53
N SER A 34 12.93 -15.57 -16.43
CA SER A 34 13.27 -14.60 -17.48
C SER A 34 14.03 -13.41 -16.91
N HIS A 35 14.94 -12.86 -17.73
CA HIS A 35 15.56 -11.58 -17.45
C HIS A 35 14.66 -10.42 -17.89
N LEU A 36 14.89 -9.23 -17.30
CA LEU A 36 14.10 -8.03 -17.63
C LEU A 36 14.16 -7.67 -19.13
N TYR A 37 15.30 -7.91 -19.80
CA TYR A 37 15.44 -7.63 -21.24
C TYR A 37 14.57 -8.57 -22.08
N GLU A 38 14.42 -9.84 -21.70
CA GLU A 38 13.55 -10.80 -22.41
C GLU A 38 12.08 -10.42 -22.24
N VAL A 39 11.71 -9.95 -21.05
CA VAL A 39 10.36 -9.40 -20.80
C VAL A 39 10.10 -8.18 -21.69
N GLN A 40 11.08 -7.27 -21.81
CA GLN A 40 10.98 -6.09 -22.68
C GLN A 40 10.85 -6.47 -24.16
N GLU A 41 11.58 -7.49 -24.63
CA GLU A 41 11.46 -8.01 -26.00
C GLU A 41 10.06 -8.58 -26.26
N ALA A 42 9.54 -9.42 -25.36
CA ALA A 42 8.21 -10.00 -25.48
C ALA A 42 7.10 -8.93 -25.52
N ILE A 43 7.21 -7.91 -24.67
CA ILE A 43 6.30 -6.76 -24.67
C ILE A 43 6.33 -6.04 -26.02
N SER A 44 7.51 -5.80 -26.59
CA SER A 44 7.62 -5.09 -27.88
C SER A 44 6.83 -5.78 -29.00
N TRP A 45 6.79 -7.12 -29.00
CA TRP A 45 6.05 -7.88 -30.00
C TRP A 45 4.52 -7.80 -29.82
N ILE A 46 4.06 -7.59 -28.58
CA ILE A 46 2.64 -7.36 -28.28
C ILE A 46 2.24 -5.93 -28.64
N GLU A 47 3.08 -4.95 -28.32
CA GLU A 47 2.88 -3.54 -28.60
C GLU A 47 2.87 -3.23 -30.10
N GLU A 48 3.71 -3.91 -30.90
CA GLU A 48 3.70 -3.85 -32.37
C GLU A 48 2.31 -4.10 -32.97
N GLU A 49 1.51 -4.96 -32.34
CA GLU A 49 0.15 -5.30 -32.79
C GLU A 49 -0.94 -4.44 -32.10
N GLY A 50 -0.55 -3.50 -31.22
CA GLY A 50 -1.48 -2.61 -30.51
C GLY A 50 -2.35 -3.30 -29.46
N THR A 51 -1.94 -4.47 -28.97
CA THR A 51 -2.76 -5.30 -28.08
C THR A 51 -2.48 -4.98 -26.60
N PRO A 52 -3.51 -4.76 -25.77
CA PRO A 52 -3.30 -4.50 -24.34
C PRO A 52 -2.76 -5.73 -23.61
N PHE A 53 -1.95 -5.53 -22.59
CA PHE A 53 -1.36 -6.62 -21.82
C PHE A 53 -1.20 -6.32 -20.33
N ALA A 54 -1.04 -7.39 -19.56
CA ALA A 54 -0.64 -7.40 -18.16
C ALA A 54 0.55 -8.37 -17.97
N LEU A 55 1.39 -8.11 -16.98
CA LEU A 55 2.54 -8.96 -16.64
C LEU A 55 2.31 -9.63 -15.30
N LEU A 56 2.62 -10.91 -15.19
CA LEU A 56 2.65 -11.62 -13.90
C LEU A 56 4.09 -11.92 -13.52
N HIS A 57 4.52 -11.43 -12.34
CA HIS A 57 5.67 -12.00 -11.64
C HIS A 57 5.38 -13.48 -11.41
N CYS A 58 6.38 -14.33 -11.61
CA CYS A 58 6.24 -15.77 -11.49
C CYS A 58 7.61 -16.39 -11.24
N VAL A 59 7.65 -17.51 -10.53
CA VAL A 59 8.83 -18.36 -10.42
C VAL A 59 8.49 -19.70 -11.06
N LEU A 60 9.26 -20.12 -12.06
CA LEU A 60 9.02 -21.37 -12.78
C LEU A 60 9.64 -22.54 -12.01
N ASN A 61 9.05 -22.89 -10.87
CA ASN A 61 9.49 -23.97 -9.98
C ASN A 61 8.26 -24.56 -9.24
N TYR A 62 8.11 -25.88 -9.23
CA TYR A 62 6.88 -26.57 -8.80
C TYR A 62 7.20 -27.65 -7.74
N PRO A 63 6.88 -27.42 -6.46
CA PRO A 63 6.43 -26.15 -5.88
C PRO A 63 7.61 -25.19 -5.71
N THR A 64 7.35 -23.89 -5.74
CA THR A 64 8.33 -22.87 -5.40
C THR A 64 8.49 -22.83 -3.88
N PRO A 65 9.70 -23.00 -3.31
CA PRO A 65 9.94 -22.73 -1.88
C PRO A 65 9.65 -21.27 -1.54
N ASP A 66 9.15 -20.99 -0.33
CA ASP A 66 8.73 -19.63 0.06
C ASP A 66 9.88 -18.62 -0.06
N GLU A 67 11.10 -19.01 0.33
CA GLU A 67 12.31 -18.19 0.21
C GLU A 67 12.66 -17.81 -1.24
N ASN A 68 12.16 -18.60 -2.19
CA ASN A 68 12.36 -18.38 -3.62
C ASN A 68 11.19 -17.69 -4.31
N ALA A 69 10.09 -17.38 -3.60
CA ALA A 69 8.94 -16.68 -4.18
C ALA A 69 9.32 -15.28 -4.73
N ASN A 70 10.37 -14.66 -4.16
CA ASN A 70 10.99 -13.43 -4.67
C ASN A 70 10.00 -12.29 -4.95
N LEU A 71 9.00 -12.12 -4.07
CA LEU A 71 7.87 -11.20 -4.30
C LEU A 71 8.27 -9.73 -4.51
N GLY A 72 9.46 -9.32 -4.06
CA GLY A 72 10.02 -7.99 -4.37
C GLY A 72 10.15 -7.70 -5.87
N MET A 73 10.22 -8.72 -6.72
CA MET A 73 10.22 -8.58 -8.18
C MET A 73 8.90 -7.98 -8.71
N ILE A 74 7.78 -8.08 -7.98
CA ILE A 74 6.54 -7.36 -8.30
C ILE A 74 6.78 -5.84 -8.35
N LEU A 75 7.49 -5.30 -7.36
CA LEU A 75 7.86 -3.87 -7.35
C LEU A 75 8.90 -3.55 -8.43
N GLY A 76 9.80 -4.49 -8.73
CA GLY A 76 10.74 -4.38 -9.85
C GLY A 76 10.03 -4.21 -11.20
N LEU A 77 9.05 -5.08 -11.48
CA LEU A 77 8.23 -4.99 -12.70
C LEU A 77 7.41 -3.70 -12.72
N LYS A 78 6.80 -3.29 -11.60
CA LYS A 78 6.09 -2.00 -11.53
C LYS A 78 6.98 -0.81 -11.81
N LYS A 79 8.22 -0.83 -11.33
CA LYS A 79 9.20 0.23 -11.59
C LYS A 79 9.62 0.26 -13.06
N ALA A 80 9.83 -0.90 -13.68
CA ALA A 80 10.22 -1.00 -15.08
C ALA A 80 9.08 -0.66 -16.04
N PHE A 81 7.84 -1.01 -15.66
CA PHE A 81 6.64 -0.89 -16.48
C PHE A 81 5.51 -0.15 -15.72
N PRO A 82 5.66 1.15 -15.42
CA PRO A 82 4.77 1.88 -14.51
C PRO A 82 3.33 2.03 -15.02
N ASN A 83 3.11 1.90 -16.32
CA ASN A 83 1.79 2.00 -16.95
C ASN A 83 1.15 0.63 -17.25
N THR A 84 1.76 -0.45 -16.77
CA THR A 84 1.32 -1.82 -17.04
C THR A 84 0.67 -2.44 -15.81
N ILE A 85 -0.41 -3.19 -16.02
CA ILE A 85 -1.01 -3.99 -14.96
C ILE A 85 -0.03 -5.10 -14.56
N ILE A 86 0.40 -5.08 -13.30
CA ILE A 86 1.29 -6.10 -12.73
C ILE A 86 0.48 -7.00 -11.81
N GLY A 87 0.67 -8.31 -11.92
CA GLY A 87 0.12 -9.33 -11.06
C GLY A 87 1.16 -10.36 -10.62
N TYR A 88 0.68 -11.47 -10.07
CA TYR A 88 1.49 -12.56 -9.57
C TYR A 88 0.87 -13.92 -9.93
N SER A 89 1.67 -14.82 -10.49
CA SER A 89 1.34 -16.22 -10.72
C SER A 89 2.17 -17.07 -9.76
N ASP A 90 1.48 -17.78 -8.86
CA ASP A 90 2.05 -18.36 -7.66
C ASP A 90 2.16 -19.89 -7.73
N HIS A 91 3.36 -20.41 -7.49
CA HIS A 91 3.62 -21.86 -7.42
C HIS A 91 4.10 -22.30 -6.04
N THR A 92 3.99 -21.45 -5.01
CA THR A 92 4.28 -21.85 -3.62
C THR A 92 3.25 -22.84 -3.07
N LEU A 93 3.48 -23.46 -1.91
CA LEU A 93 2.43 -24.26 -1.30
C LEU A 93 1.34 -23.36 -0.68
N PRO A 94 0.05 -23.76 -0.74
CA PRO A 94 -1.07 -23.01 -0.16
C PRO A 94 -1.12 -23.15 1.37
N LYS A 95 -0.07 -22.70 2.06
CA LYS A 95 0.10 -22.83 3.52
C LYS A 95 -0.89 -21.93 4.27
N ASP A 96 -0.42 -20.80 4.78
CA ASP A 96 -1.22 -19.81 5.48
C ASP A 96 -1.61 -18.63 4.57
N MET A 97 -1.41 -18.77 3.25
CA MET A 97 -1.65 -17.77 2.20
C MET A 97 -0.75 -16.53 2.23
N THR A 98 0.26 -16.49 3.11
CA THR A 98 1.14 -15.31 3.27
C THR A 98 1.74 -14.83 1.95
N THR A 99 2.11 -15.73 1.03
CA THR A 99 2.64 -15.38 -0.29
C THR A 99 1.65 -14.55 -1.13
N LEU A 100 0.40 -15.01 -1.27
CA LEU A 100 -0.63 -14.32 -2.05
C LEU A 100 -1.04 -13.00 -1.39
N GLU A 101 -1.15 -12.98 -0.06
CA GLU A 101 -1.43 -11.76 0.68
C GLU A 101 -0.34 -10.71 0.47
N THR A 102 0.92 -11.11 0.61
CA THR A 102 2.06 -10.23 0.42
C THR A 102 2.13 -9.71 -1.02
N ALA A 103 1.90 -10.56 -2.02
CA ALA A 103 1.83 -10.14 -3.42
C ALA A 103 0.73 -9.09 -3.65
N THR A 104 -0.44 -9.29 -3.03
CA THR A 104 -1.55 -8.32 -3.08
C THR A 104 -1.16 -6.99 -2.44
N LEU A 105 -0.50 -7.01 -1.28
CA LEU A 105 -0.06 -5.79 -0.57
C LEU A 105 1.08 -5.06 -1.29
N LEU A 106 1.91 -5.77 -2.05
CA LEU A 106 2.88 -5.18 -3.00
C LEU A 106 2.17 -4.63 -4.26
N GLY A 107 0.85 -4.83 -4.34
CA GLY A 107 -0.08 -4.26 -5.30
C GLY A 107 -0.16 -5.04 -6.62
N SER A 108 0.02 -6.35 -6.58
CA SER A 108 -0.44 -7.22 -7.66
C SER A 108 -1.95 -7.05 -7.84
N LEU A 109 -2.38 -6.78 -9.07
CA LEU A 109 -3.79 -6.59 -9.44
C LEU A 109 -4.44 -7.87 -10.00
N ILE A 110 -3.61 -8.83 -10.40
CA ILE A 110 -4.03 -10.16 -10.86
C ILE A 110 -3.29 -11.18 -9.99
N LEU A 111 -4.01 -12.16 -9.46
CA LEU A 111 -3.44 -13.32 -8.78
C LEU A 111 -3.83 -14.58 -9.53
N GLU A 112 -2.85 -15.42 -9.79
CA GLU A 112 -3.04 -16.71 -10.46
C GLU A 112 -2.47 -17.81 -9.57
N LYS A 113 -3.25 -18.89 -9.42
CA LYS A 113 -2.88 -20.06 -8.63
C LYS A 113 -3.50 -21.30 -9.26
N HIS A 114 -2.77 -22.41 -9.27
CA HIS A 114 -3.35 -23.72 -9.54
C HIS A 114 -4.47 -24.02 -8.54
N PHE A 115 -5.54 -24.65 -9.02
CA PHE A 115 -6.70 -25.00 -8.21
C PHE A 115 -7.07 -26.47 -8.41
N THR A 116 -7.44 -27.16 -7.34
CA THR A 116 -7.90 -28.55 -7.35
C THR A 116 -9.11 -28.73 -6.44
N HIS A 117 -9.94 -29.71 -6.73
CA HIS A 117 -10.98 -30.16 -5.79
C HIS A 117 -10.46 -31.21 -4.81
N ASP A 118 -9.34 -31.88 -5.15
CA ASP A 118 -8.68 -32.89 -4.33
C ASP A 118 -7.15 -32.83 -4.57
N LYS A 119 -6.39 -32.58 -3.50
CA LYS A 119 -4.92 -32.46 -3.54
C LYS A 119 -4.21 -33.81 -3.59
N SER A 120 -4.93 -34.91 -3.31
CA SER A 120 -4.38 -36.28 -3.31
C SER A 120 -4.39 -36.95 -4.69
N LEU A 121 -5.02 -36.32 -5.69
CA LEU A 121 -5.08 -36.84 -7.06
C LEU A 121 -3.68 -36.95 -7.68
N PRO A 122 -3.44 -37.96 -8.54
CA PRO A 122 -2.18 -38.09 -9.26
C PRO A 122 -2.04 -36.96 -10.29
N GLY A 123 -0.81 -36.47 -10.47
CA GLY A 123 -0.49 -35.41 -11.41
C GLY A 123 0.31 -34.28 -10.75
N ASN A 124 1.10 -33.57 -11.56
CA ASN A 124 2.06 -32.60 -11.02
C ASN A 124 1.41 -31.36 -10.41
N ASP A 125 0.16 -31.06 -10.75
CA ASP A 125 -0.46 -29.80 -10.36
C ASP A 125 -1.37 -29.90 -9.13
N HIS A 126 -1.70 -31.10 -8.64
CA HIS A 126 -2.69 -31.27 -7.56
C HIS A 126 -2.10 -31.03 -6.16
N TYR A 127 -0.91 -31.55 -5.88
CA TYR A 127 -0.36 -31.55 -4.52
C TYR A 127 0.04 -30.15 -4.03
N HIS A 128 0.25 -29.20 -4.94
CA HIS A 128 0.61 -27.80 -4.62
C HIS A 128 -0.46 -26.76 -5.02
N ALA A 129 -1.59 -27.21 -5.56
CA ALA A 129 -2.72 -26.34 -5.88
C ALA A 129 -3.47 -25.90 -4.62
N MET A 130 -4.14 -24.76 -4.72
CA MET A 130 -5.20 -24.40 -3.76
C MET A 130 -6.41 -25.31 -3.93
N ASP A 131 -7.10 -25.58 -2.83
CA ASP A 131 -8.46 -26.12 -2.85
C ASP A 131 -9.51 -25.08 -2.41
N LYS A 132 -10.76 -25.52 -2.25
CA LYS A 132 -11.88 -24.67 -1.82
C LYS A 132 -11.65 -24.05 -0.44
N GLU A 133 -11.07 -24.79 0.50
CA GLU A 133 -10.87 -24.30 1.87
C GLU A 133 -9.70 -23.32 1.92
N ASP A 134 -8.65 -23.56 1.14
CA ASP A 134 -7.57 -22.59 0.93
C ASP A 134 -8.08 -21.27 0.35
N LEU A 135 -8.98 -21.33 -0.64
CA LEU A 135 -9.54 -20.14 -1.25
C LEU A 135 -10.38 -19.33 -0.25
N LYS A 136 -11.19 -19.99 0.57
CA LYS A 136 -11.91 -19.31 1.66
C LYS A 136 -10.94 -18.67 2.65
N LEU A 137 -9.89 -19.39 3.04
CA LEU A 137 -8.86 -18.87 3.94
C LEU A 137 -8.19 -17.63 3.35
N PHE A 138 -7.82 -17.67 2.07
CA PHE A 138 -7.24 -16.51 1.38
C PHE A 138 -8.19 -15.31 1.38
N LEU A 139 -9.46 -15.51 1.04
CA LEU A 139 -10.47 -14.45 1.01
C LEU A 139 -10.70 -13.81 2.38
N GLU A 140 -10.87 -14.62 3.44
CA GLU A 140 -10.99 -14.13 4.81
C GLU A 140 -9.76 -13.32 5.21
N LYS A 141 -8.58 -13.86 4.92
CA LYS A 141 -7.33 -13.24 5.28
C LYS A 141 -7.14 -11.91 4.57
N ILE A 142 -7.32 -11.85 3.24
CA ILE A 142 -7.09 -10.63 2.47
C ILE A 142 -8.10 -9.53 2.83
N GLU A 143 -9.36 -9.89 3.10
CA GLU A 143 -10.36 -8.94 3.59
C GLU A 143 -9.91 -8.29 4.91
N LYS A 144 -9.43 -9.10 5.86
CA LYS A 144 -8.86 -8.59 7.12
C LYS A 144 -7.64 -7.69 6.88
N ARG A 145 -6.80 -7.98 5.88
CA ARG A 145 -5.62 -7.12 5.58
C ARG A 145 -6.05 -5.79 4.97
N PHE A 146 -7.07 -5.75 4.13
CA PHE A 146 -7.63 -4.48 3.65
C PHE A 146 -8.27 -3.65 4.77
N GLN A 147 -8.94 -4.30 5.73
CA GLN A 147 -9.42 -3.61 6.94
C GLN A 147 -8.26 -2.99 7.75
N LEU A 148 -7.14 -3.70 7.89
CA LEU A 148 -5.95 -3.20 8.59
C LEU A 148 -5.24 -2.06 7.83
N LEU A 149 -5.16 -2.14 6.50
CA LEU A 149 -4.61 -1.08 5.67
C LEU A 149 -5.43 0.21 5.81
N GLY A 150 -6.76 0.09 5.89
CA GLY A 150 -7.65 1.23 6.01
C GLY A 150 -7.55 2.18 4.82
N ASN A 151 -7.37 3.46 5.10
CA ASN A 151 -7.25 4.50 4.08
C ASN A 151 -5.78 4.88 3.85
N PHE A 152 -5.40 5.09 2.59
CA PHE A 152 -4.07 5.58 2.20
C PHE A 152 -3.88 7.09 2.40
N SER A 153 -4.94 7.84 2.71
CA SER A 153 -4.84 9.25 3.08
C SER A 153 -4.34 9.41 4.52
N VAL A 154 -3.26 10.16 4.70
CA VAL A 154 -2.75 10.49 6.03
C VAL A 154 -3.63 11.57 6.66
N THR A 155 -4.57 11.13 7.50
CA THR A 155 -5.49 12.00 8.24
C THR A 155 -5.71 11.46 9.64
N ALA A 156 -6.01 12.33 10.60
CA ALA A 156 -6.43 11.85 11.92
C ALA A 156 -7.80 11.18 11.83
N LEU A 157 -7.98 10.10 12.59
CA LEU A 157 -9.23 9.38 12.68
C LEU A 157 -10.23 10.15 13.55
N LYS A 158 -11.52 9.97 13.27
CA LYS A 158 -12.60 10.57 14.07
C LYS A 158 -12.50 10.16 15.55
N ASP A 159 -12.13 8.91 15.80
CA ASP A 159 -12.00 8.36 17.16
C ASP A 159 -10.78 8.91 17.91
N GLU A 160 -9.85 9.58 17.21
CA GLU A 160 -8.73 10.28 17.85
C GLU A 160 -9.11 11.70 18.30
N GLU A 161 -10.32 12.20 18.00
CA GLU A 161 -10.71 13.56 18.36
C GLU A 161 -10.63 13.84 19.88
N PRO A 162 -11.08 12.93 20.77
CA PRO A 162 -10.86 13.11 22.21
C PRO A 162 -9.38 13.18 22.58
N ALA A 163 -8.51 12.37 21.94
CA ALA A 163 -7.07 12.44 22.17
C ALA A 163 -6.49 13.75 21.64
N ARG A 164 -6.98 14.27 20.51
CA ARG A 164 -6.56 15.56 19.97
C ARG A 164 -6.95 16.72 20.88
N GLN A 165 -8.15 16.70 21.47
CA GLN A 165 -8.60 17.74 22.40
C GLN A 165 -7.84 17.68 23.73
N ASN A 166 -7.63 16.48 24.29
CA ASN A 166 -7.11 16.34 25.65
C ASN A 166 -5.59 16.15 25.73
N ALA A 167 -4.96 15.50 24.75
CA ALA A 167 -3.54 15.16 24.79
C ALA A 167 -2.63 16.18 24.08
N ARG A 168 -3.19 17.05 23.22
CA ARG A 168 -2.48 18.20 22.67
C ARG A 168 -2.39 19.32 23.69
N ARG A 169 -1.51 20.27 23.41
CA ARG A 169 -1.16 21.34 24.34
C ARG A 169 -1.79 22.65 23.89
N SER A 170 -2.03 23.54 24.84
CA SER A 170 -2.29 24.96 24.64
C SER A 170 -1.08 25.77 25.13
N LEU A 171 -0.97 27.02 24.68
CA LEU A 171 -0.11 28.01 25.32
C LEU A 171 -0.70 28.38 26.68
N ILE A 172 0.16 28.44 27.66
CA ILE A 172 -0.14 28.68 29.07
C ILE A 172 0.76 29.81 29.56
N ALA A 173 0.25 30.67 30.44
CA ALA A 173 1.07 31.66 31.12
C ALA A 173 2.06 30.94 32.05
N LYS A 174 3.37 31.12 31.81
CA LYS A 174 4.43 30.54 32.66
C LYS A 174 4.57 31.27 33.99
N ARG A 175 4.05 32.49 34.07
CA ARG A 175 4.07 33.40 35.21
C ARG A 175 2.95 34.43 35.01
N ASP A 176 2.66 35.23 36.02
CA ASP A 176 1.69 36.34 35.87
C ASP A 176 2.11 37.32 34.76
N ILE A 177 1.15 37.68 33.89
CA ILE A 177 1.29 38.63 32.78
C ILE A 177 0.29 39.77 33.03
N PRO A 178 0.75 40.96 33.46
CA PRO A 178 -0.14 42.09 33.70
C PRO A 178 -0.80 42.62 32.42
N LYS A 179 -2.00 43.18 32.56
CA LYS A 179 -2.67 43.92 31.49
C LYS A 179 -1.77 45.01 30.90
N GLY A 180 -1.76 45.14 29.58
CA GLY A 180 -0.96 46.11 28.84
C GLY A 180 0.48 45.67 28.57
N LYS A 181 0.93 44.54 29.14
CA LYS A 181 2.26 43.99 28.85
C LYS A 181 2.29 43.35 27.47
N THR A 182 3.37 43.61 26.72
CA THR A 182 3.70 42.86 25.50
C THR A 182 4.24 41.47 25.87
N ILE A 183 3.62 40.42 25.32
CA ILE A 183 3.96 39.03 25.60
C ILE A 183 5.30 38.67 24.97
N SER A 184 6.20 38.11 25.78
CA SER A 184 7.47 37.53 25.34
C SER A 184 7.43 36.00 25.35
N LYS A 185 8.43 35.36 24.73
CA LYS A 185 8.57 33.89 24.79
C LYS A 185 8.75 33.37 26.23
N ASP A 186 9.40 34.14 27.10
CA ASP A 186 9.67 33.75 28.49
C ASP A 186 8.45 33.85 29.43
N ASP A 187 7.37 34.48 28.94
CA ASP A 187 6.08 34.55 29.62
C ASP A 187 5.22 33.31 29.35
N LEU A 188 5.61 32.48 28.38
CA LEU A 188 4.80 31.36 27.90
C LEU A 188 5.42 30.01 28.26
N THR A 189 4.54 29.04 28.49
CA THR A 189 4.82 27.61 28.51
C THR A 189 3.70 26.88 27.77
N PHE A 190 3.76 25.57 27.67
CA PHE A 190 2.73 24.79 26.97
C PHE A 190 2.39 23.52 27.75
N LYS A 191 1.12 23.40 28.13
CA LYS A 191 0.59 22.26 28.89
C LYS A 191 -0.68 21.75 28.21
N ARG A 192 -1.09 20.53 28.56
CA ARG A 192 -2.41 19.99 28.20
C ARG A 192 -3.51 20.69 29.02
N PRO A 193 -4.77 20.70 28.55
CA PRO A 193 -5.28 20.20 27.27
C PRO A 193 -5.21 21.25 26.14
N ALA A 194 -5.63 20.91 24.92
CA ALA A 194 -5.70 21.82 23.77
C ALA A 194 -7.03 22.59 23.70
N HIS A 195 -7.42 23.21 24.82
CA HIS A 195 -8.65 24.02 24.94
C HIS A 195 -8.43 25.53 24.76
N GLY A 196 -7.19 25.96 24.52
CA GLY A 196 -6.86 27.36 24.22
C GLY A 196 -6.01 27.49 22.97
N ILE A 197 -5.23 28.57 22.91
CA ILE A 197 -4.38 28.85 21.75
C ILE A 197 -3.36 27.71 21.61
N SER A 198 -3.35 27.03 20.46
CA SER A 198 -2.37 25.98 20.18
C SER A 198 -0.95 26.56 20.11
N PRO A 199 0.07 25.89 20.68
CA PRO A 199 1.47 26.33 20.60
C PRO A 199 2.01 26.53 19.19
N LYS A 200 1.35 26.00 18.15
CA LYS A 200 1.69 26.30 16.75
C LYS A 200 1.57 27.79 16.41
N PHE A 201 0.80 28.55 17.19
CA PHE A 201 0.58 29.98 17.02
C PHE A 201 1.48 30.84 17.92
N ILE A 202 2.54 30.28 18.51
CA ILE A 202 3.40 31.02 19.44
C ILE A 202 3.99 32.29 18.83
N ASP A 203 4.39 32.25 17.56
CA ASP A 203 4.97 33.41 16.89
C ASP A 203 3.93 34.52 16.61
N GLU A 204 2.64 34.19 16.58
CA GLU A 204 1.55 35.17 16.49
C GLU A 204 1.18 35.76 17.86
N VAL A 205 1.45 35.03 18.95
CA VAL A 205 1.17 35.44 20.32
C VAL A 205 2.29 36.31 20.88
N VAL A 206 3.54 35.99 20.58
CA VAL A 206 4.70 36.80 20.98
C VAL A 206 4.64 38.15 20.29
N GLY A 207 4.77 39.22 21.06
CA GLY A 207 4.62 40.60 20.57
C GLY A 207 3.20 41.15 20.65
N LYS A 208 2.18 40.32 20.93
CA LYS A 208 0.83 40.82 21.25
C LYS A 208 0.80 41.44 22.65
N THR A 209 -0.18 42.30 22.88
CA THR A 209 -0.39 42.95 24.18
C THR A 209 -1.51 42.24 24.95
N ALA A 210 -1.29 41.98 26.24
CA ALA A 210 -2.31 41.42 27.13
C ALA A 210 -3.44 42.45 27.36
N LEU A 211 -4.68 42.07 27.05
CA LEU A 211 -5.87 42.91 27.23
C LEU A 211 -6.43 42.88 28.66
N VAL A 212 -6.06 41.85 29.41
CA VAL A 212 -6.46 41.57 30.78
C VAL A 212 -5.23 41.12 31.57
N ASP A 213 -5.33 41.12 32.91
CA ASP A 213 -4.34 40.42 33.74
C ASP A 213 -4.51 38.91 33.55
N ILE A 214 -3.41 38.21 33.26
CA ILE A 214 -3.39 36.76 33.02
C ILE A 214 -2.51 36.12 34.10
N SER A 215 -3.11 35.37 35.01
CA SER A 215 -2.36 34.67 36.07
C SER A 215 -1.53 33.52 35.54
N GLU A 216 -0.46 33.16 36.26
CA GLU A 216 0.31 31.93 36.03
C GLU A 216 -0.64 30.72 35.87
N ASP A 217 -0.26 29.80 34.99
CA ASP A 217 -0.99 28.57 34.67
C ASP A 217 -2.36 28.75 34.00
N THR A 218 -2.72 29.99 33.64
CA THR A 218 -3.89 30.28 32.81
C THR A 218 -3.68 29.80 31.38
N ILE A 219 -4.68 29.10 30.83
CA ILE A 219 -4.73 28.74 29.41
C ILE A 219 -4.99 30.01 28.60
N LEU A 220 -4.08 30.36 27.68
CA LEU A 220 -4.24 31.55 26.86
C LEU A 220 -5.40 31.37 25.86
N GLN A 221 -6.20 32.42 25.74
CA GLN A 221 -7.30 32.54 24.77
C GLN A 221 -7.08 33.78 23.90
N TRP A 222 -7.55 33.74 22.65
CA TRP A 222 -7.34 34.84 21.70
C TRP A 222 -7.94 36.17 22.17
N ASN A 223 -9.08 36.13 22.87
CA ASN A 223 -9.72 37.32 23.42
C ASN A 223 -8.94 37.97 24.58
N MET A 224 -7.88 37.34 25.08
CA MET A 224 -6.99 37.92 26.08
C MET A 224 -5.91 38.80 25.45
N LEU A 225 -5.78 38.82 24.11
CA LEU A 225 -4.65 39.40 23.39
C LEU A 225 -5.11 40.39 22.30
N SER A 226 -4.35 41.46 22.10
CA SER A 226 -4.46 42.34 20.91
C SER A 226 -3.24 42.22 20.03
#